data_AF-A0A1A8J324-F1
#
_entry.id   AF-A0A1A8J324-F1
#
_cell.length_a   1.000
_cell.length_b   1.000
_cell.length_c   1.000
_cell.angle_alpha   90.00
_cell.angle_beta   90.00
_cell.angle_gamma   90.00
#
_symmetry.space_group_name_H-M   'P 1'
#
loop_
_entity.id
_entity.type
_entity.pdbx_description
1 polymer ?
#
loop_
_entity_poly.entity_id
_entity_poly.type
_entity_poly.pdbx_seq_one_letter_code
_entity_poly.pdbx_strand_id
1 'polypeptide(L)'
;MPRITRKLLKELCKQHKLYYTPSLNDTLYLHSKGFSVIENLEEYTDLKCLWLANNVLQRIENLDAQIHLRCLYLQHNHIHKLENLEHLRDLHILNVSNNHIHIIENISGLSDLSTLDIAHNKLESVEDIEHLRHCLAISVLDLSHNLLHDPKILSVLEAMPYLRVLNLMGNEVVKKTPNYRKTVIFRLKQLTFLDDRPVFPKERACAEAWAREQEDEDKNQNDVKRSEVCSENRKPSPRSLLTKVEDLGTAHGPGPLVTELEDEEQLETIQLLTNRPLRIDDLPDLENVELEGFTESSSQQVFKPKIEVISGGSDDDDDESALDWSEDRSL
;
A
#
# COMPACT_ATOMS: atom_id res chain seq x y z
N MET A 1 34.37 -9.75 -8.23
CA MET A 1 33.12 -8.98 -8.09
C MET A 1 33.49 -7.50 -7.96
N PRO A 2 32.84 -6.60 -8.72
CA PRO A 2 32.98 -5.16 -8.54
C PRO A 2 32.70 -4.74 -7.09
N ARG A 3 33.53 -3.86 -6.55
CA ARG A 3 33.41 -3.33 -5.18
C ARG A 3 33.28 -1.82 -5.19
N ILE A 4 32.51 -1.29 -4.25
CA ILE A 4 32.32 0.16 -4.10
C ILE A 4 33.54 0.71 -3.38
N THR A 5 34.61 1.02 -4.11
CA THR A 5 35.83 1.60 -3.52
C THR A 5 35.76 3.13 -3.49
N ARG A 6 36.45 3.78 -2.54
CA ARG A 6 36.53 5.26 -2.49
C ARG A 6 37.07 5.87 -3.78
N LYS A 7 38.00 5.18 -4.47
CA LYS A 7 38.51 5.62 -5.76
C LYS A 7 37.42 5.60 -6.84
N LEU A 8 36.68 4.49 -6.92
CA LEU A 8 35.55 4.35 -7.84
C LEU A 8 34.47 5.38 -7.55
N LEU A 9 34.13 5.62 -6.29
CA LEU A 9 33.17 6.65 -5.89
C LEU A 9 33.58 8.04 -6.38
N LYS A 10 34.86 8.40 -6.26
CA LYS A 10 35.39 9.66 -6.78
C LYS A 10 35.33 9.74 -8.30
N GLU A 11 35.62 8.65 -9.00
CA GLU A 11 35.49 8.57 -10.47
C GLU A 11 34.04 8.73 -10.92
N LEU A 12 33.09 8.06 -10.24
CA LEU A 12 31.66 8.18 -10.51
C LEU A 12 31.16 9.59 -10.19
N CYS A 13 31.60 10.18 -9.07
CA CYS A 13 31.25 11.56 -8.75
C CYS A 13 31.72 12.51 -9.85
N LYS A 14 32.96 12.35 -10.34
CA LYS A 14 33.47 13.15 -11.47
C LYS A 14 32.65 12.92 -12.75
N GLN A 15 32.31 11.68 -13.08
CA GLN A 15 31.52 11.33 -14.27
C GLN A 15 30.13 11.97 -14.22
N HIS A 16 29.50 11.97 -13.05
CA HIS A 16 28.15 12.52 -12.82
C HIS A 16 28.15 14.00 -12.43
N LYS A 17 29.30 14.69 -12.51
CA LYS A 17 29.46 16.11 -12.14
C LYS A 17 29.02 16.42 -10.68
N LEU A 18 29.24 15.46 -9.79
CA LEU A 18 29.00 15.55 -8.36
C LEU A 18 30.22 16.13 -7.63
N TYR A 19 30.04 16.55 -6.38
CA TYR A 19 31.12 17.08 -5.55
C TYR A 19 32.13 15.98 -5.20
N TYR A 20 33.41 16.36 -5.17
CA TYR A 20 34.48 15.48 -4.71
C TYR A 20 34.38 15.21 -3.19
N THR A 21 33.86 16.18 -2.44
CA THR A 21 33.58 16.05 -1.01
C THR A 21 32.30 15.23 -0.82
N PRO A 22 32.36 14.03 -0.21
CA PRO A 22 31.21 13.12 -0.11
C PRO A 22 29.96 13.74 0.53
N SER A 23 30.12 14.45 1.65
CA SER A 23 29.01 15.04 2.41
C SER A 23 28.25 16.14 1.67
N LEU A 24 28.81 16.74 0.62
CA LEU A 24 28.10 17.77 -0.16
C LEU A 24 27.15 17.18 -1.20
N ASN A 25 27.17 15.85 -1.40
CA ASN A 25 26.31 15.19 -2.37
C ASN A 25 25.01 14.74 -1.72
N ASP A 26 23.89 15.25 -2.22
CA ASP A 26 22.56 14.79 -1.83
C ASP A 26 22.08 13.58 -2.64
N THR A 27 22.73 13.28 -3.77
CA THR A 27 22.36 12.20 -4.67
C THR A 27 23.59 11.42 -5.12
N LEU A 28 23.50 10.08 -5.13
CA LEU A 28 24.59 9.21 -5.55
C LEU A 28 24.09 8.12 -6.51
N TYR A 29 24.79 7.97 -7.62
CA TYR A 29 24.45 7.04 -8.70
C TYR A 29 25.40 5.84 -8.72
N LEU A 30 24.91 4.69 -8.26
CA LEU A 30 25.67 3.42 -8.16
C LEU A 30 24.99 2.27 -8.91
N HIS A 31 24.07 2.58 -9.82
CA HIS A 31 23.32 1.57 -10.58
C HIS A 31 24.18 0.87 -11.65
N SER A 32 23.82 -0.37 -11.99
CA SER A 32 24.39 -1.11 -13.14
C SER A 32 25.91 -1.29 -13.08
N LYS A 33 26.48 -1.49 -11.88
CA LYS A 33 27.94 -1.71 -11.70
C LYS A 33 28.30 -3.13 -11.27
N GLY A 34 27.30 -3.96 -10.96
CA GLY A 34 27.50 -5.34 -10.51
C GLY A 34 27.99 -5.44 -9.07
N PHE A 35 27.68 -4.47 -8.22
CA PHE A 35 28.07 -4.51 -6.81
C PHE A 35 27.33 -5.62 -6.06
N SER A 36 28.05 -6.34 -5.20
CA SER A 36 27.47 -7.39 -4.34
C SER A 36 27.24 -6.95 -2.89
N VAL A 37 27.92 -5.88 -2.46
CA VAL A 37 27.91 -5.34 -1.09
C VAL A 37 27.87 -3.82 -1.16
N ILE A 38 27.07 -3.21 -0.29
CA ILE A 38 27.05 -1.75 -0.06
C ILE A 38 28.22 -1.43 0.89
N GLU A 39 29.13 -0.53 0.52
CA GLU A 39 30.29 -0.21 1.36
C GLU A 39 30.87 1.17 1.00
N ASN A 40 31.68 1.74 1.90
CA ASN A 40 32.39 3.02 1.72
C ASN A 40 31.45 4.23 1.54
N LEU A 41 30.24 4.17 2.11
CA LEU A 41 29.27 5.25 2.10
C LEU A 41 29.26 6.08 3.40
N GLU A 42 30.16 5.81 4.35
CA GLU A 42 30.13 6.42 5.69
C GLU A 42 30.35 7.94 5.66
N GLU A 43 31.03 8.45 4.62
CA GLU A 43 31.29 9.89 4.43
C GLU A 43 30.12 10.63 3.74
N TYR A 44 29.15 9.91 3.16
CA TYR A 44 27.99 10.48 2.45
C TYR A 44 26.82 10.69 3.40
N THR A 45 26.97 11.59 4.37
CA THR A 45 26.02 11.79 5.48
C THR A 45 24.74 12.53 5.07
N ASP A 46 24.82 13.47 4.12
CA ASP A 46 23.68 14.31 3.72
C ASP A 46 22.94 13.76 2.49
N LEU A 47 23.15 12.47 2.20
CA LEU A 47 22.57 11.80 1.06
C LEU A 47 21.05 11.67 1.21
N LYS A 48 20.30 12.23 0.27
CA LYS A 48 18.84 12.15 0.17
C LYS A 48 18.38 11.10 -0.82
N CYS A 49 19.18 10.79 -1.84
CA CYS A 49 18.78 9.89 -2.91
C CYS A 49 19.92 8.93 -3.29
N LEU A 50 19.66 7.63 -3.17
CA LEU A 50 20.64 6.58 -3.44
C LEU A 50 20.13 5.61 -4.51
N TRP A 51 20.85 5.54 -5.63
CA TRP A 51 20.55 4.64 -6.74
C TRP A 51 21.47 3.42 -6.71
N LEU A 52 20.93 2.26 -6.35
CA LEU A 52 21.62 0.98 -6.29
C LEU A 52 20.98 -0.10 -7.20
N ALA A 53 20.12 0.34 -8.13
CA ALA A 53 19.41 -0.52 -9.06
C ALA A 53 20.34 -1.33 -9.99
N ASN A 54 19.88 -2.50 -10.44
CA ASN A 54 20.59 -3.36 -11.39
C ASN A 54 22.00 -3.76 -10.91
N ASN A 55 22.10 -4.20 -9.67
CA ASN A 55 23.33 -4.74 -9.09
C ASN A 55 23.10 -6.21 -8.69
N VAL A 56 24.00 -6.76 -7.88
CA VAL A 56 23.93 -8.16 -7.41
C VAL A 56 23.87 -8.18 -5.88
N LEU A 57 23.26 -7.16 -5.28
CA LEU A 57 23.17 -7.01 -3.82
C LEU A 57 22.28 -8.11 -3.25
N GLN A 58 22.74 -8.76 -2.19
CA GLN A 58 21.98 -9.82 -1.52
C GLN A 58 21.28 -9.33 -0.24
N ARG A 59 21.76 -8.23 0.32
CA ARG A 59 21.33 -7.67 1.61
C ARG A 59 21.35 -6.15 1.53
N ILE A 60 20.50 -5.54 2.35
CA ILE A 60 20.55 -4.10 2.62
C ILE A 60 21.43 -3.94 3.85
N GLU A 61 22.56 -3.25 3.75
CA GLU A 61 23.54 -3.11 4.83
C GLU A 61 24.37 -1.84 4.66
N ASN A 62 25.08 -1.45 5.73
CA ASN A 62 26.02 -0.32 5.74
C ASN A 62 25.41 1.02 5.30
N LEU A 63 24.17 1.28 5.74
CA LEU A 63 23.44 2.53 5.50
C LEU A 63 23.28 3.39 6.76
N ASP A 64 23.99 3.07 7.85
CA ASP A 64 23.82 3.69 9.18
C ASP A 64 24.08 5.21 9.18
N ALA A 65 24.96 5.68 8.28
CA ALA A 65 25.30 7.09 8.16
C ALA A 65 24.29 7.89 7.31
N GLN A 66 23.43 7.24 6.53
CA GLN A 66 22.48 7.87 5.60
C GLN A 66 21.15 8.21 6.26
N ILE A 67 21.17 8.84 7.44
CA ILE A 67 19.96 9.12 8.23
C ILE A 67 18.97 10.07 7.54
N HIS A 68 19.43 10.85 6.56
CA HIS A 68 18.64 11.82 5.78
C HIS A 68 18.12 11.27 4.45
N LEU A 69 18.25 9.96 4.22
CA LEU A 69 17.86 9.33 2.97
C LEU A 69 16.34 9.40 2.78
N ARG A 70 15.91 9.95 1.64
CA ARG A 70 14.50 10.09 1.25
C ARG A 70 14.09 9.12 0.16
N CYS A 71 15.01 8.78 -0.74
CA CYS A 71 14.75 7.88 -1.86
C CYS A 71 15.82 6.79 -1.92
N LEU A 72 15.40 5.53 -1.85
CA LEU A 72 16.27 4.36 -1.96
C LEU A 72 15.78 3.45 -3.08
N TYR A 73 16.60 3.31 -4.13
CA TYR A 73 16.31 2.51 -5.31
C TYR A 73 17.20 1.27 -5.35
N LEU A 74 16.59 0.11 -5.10
CA LEU A 74 17.24 -1.21 -4.99
C LEU A 74 16.64 -2.23 -5.98
N GLN A 75 15.91 -1.77 -7.00
CA GLN A 75 15.29 -2.68 -7.96
C GLN A 75 16.30 -3.51 -8.75
N HIS A 76 15.91 -4.72 -9.15
CA HIS A 76 16.76 -5.66 -9.89
C HIS A 76 18.06 -5.98 -9.12
N ASN A 77 17.91 -6.57 -7.94
CA ASN A 77 18.98 -7.13 -7.12
C ASN A 77 18.60 -8.56 -6.67
N HIS A 78 19.36 -9.14 -5.75
CA HIS A 78 19.09 -10.46 -5.15
C HIS A 78 18.76 -10.35 -3.65
N ILE A 79 18.06 -9.29 -3.24
CA ILE A 79 17.71 -9.06 -1.85
C ILE A 79 16.61 -10.03 -1.42
N HIS A 80 16.78 -10.68 -0.28
CA HIS A 80 15.83 -11.65 0.26
C HIS A 80 15.00 -11.13 1.44
N LYS A 81 15.45 -10.07 2.10
CA LYS A 81 14.83 -9.53 3.31
C LYS A 81 14.93 -8.01 3.38
N LEU A 82 13.93 -7.40 4.01
CA LEU A 82 13.97 -6.00 4.41
C LEU A 82 14.63 -5.92 5.79
N GLU A 83 15.82 -5.33 5.84
CA GLU A 83 16.64 -5.24 7.05
C GLU A 83 17.50 -3.97 6.99
N ASN A 84 17.97 -3.50 8.15
CA ASN A 84 18.81 -2.29 8.25
C ASN A 84 18.15 -1.05 7.62
N LEU A 85 16.83 -0.91 7.77
CA LEU A 85 16.06 0.25 7.31
C LEU A 85 15.54 1.11 8.47
N GLU A 86 15.48 0.59 9.70
CA GLU A 86 14.78 1.21 10.84
C GLU A 86 15.26 2.63 11.20
N HIS A 87 16.53 2.94 10.92
CA HIS A 87 17.12 4.26 11.17
C HIS A 87 16.84 5.29 10.07
N LEU A 88 16.33 4.88 8.90
CA LEU A 88 16.05 5.75 7.75
C LEU A 88 14.69 6.46 7.89
N ARG A 89 14.51 7.22 8.97
CA ARG A 89 13.21 7.81 9.34
C ARG A 89 12.66 8.81 8.32
N ASP A 90 13.56 9.46 7.58
CA ASP A 90 13.22 10.42 6.53
C ASP A 90 12.89 9.74 5.19
N LEU A 91 12.84 8.40 5.11
CA LEU A 91 12.64 7.67 3.85
C LEU A 91 11.21 7.81 3.34
N HIS A 92 11.04 8.42 2.17
CA HIS A 92 9.75 8.65 1.52
C HIS A 92 9.43 7.64 0.41
N ILE A 93 10.46 7.18 -0.29
CA ILE A 93 10.36 6.26 -1.43
C ILE A 93 11.33 5.10 -1.24
N LEU A 94 10.79 3.89 -1.21
CA LEU A 94 11.54 2.64 -1.23
C LEU A 94 11.13 1.82 -2.44
N ASN A 95 12.08 1.57 -3.35
CA ASN A 95 11.88 0.64 -4.46
C ASN A 95 12.77 -0.59 -4.27
N VAL A 96 12.14 -1.73 -4.00
CA VAL A 96 12.76 -3.05 -3.85
C VAL A 96 12.15 -4.04 -4.85
N SER A 97 11.60 -3.55 -5.96
CA SER A 97 11.01 -4.40 -6.99
C SER A 97 12.03 -5.33 -7.64
N ASN A 98 11.58 -6.45 -8.20
CA ASN A 98 12.45 -7.43 -8.87
C ASN A 98 13.58 -7.93 -7.94
N ASN A 99 13.21 -8.39 -6.76
CA ASN A 99 14.08 -9.04 -5.77
C ASN A 99 13.49 -10.41 -5.38
N HIS A 100 13.96 -11.00 -4.29
CA HIS A 100 13.54 -12.31 -3.80
C HIS A 100 12.96 -12.22 -2.38
N ILE A 101 12.23 -11.13 -2.10
CA ILE A 101 11.65 -10.87 -0.79
C ILE A 101 10.38 -11.71 -0.62
N HIS A 102 10.29 -12.41 0.52
CA HIS A 102 9.16 -13.28 0.87
C HIS A 102 8.22 -12.68 1.91
N ILE A 103 8.68 -11.71 2.70
CA ILE A 103 7.90 -11.07 3.76
C ILE A 103 8.25 -9.59 3.85
N ILE A 104 7.23 -8.78 4.08
CA ILE A 104 7.36 -7.36 4.41
C ILE A 104 7.55 -7.28 5.93
N GLU A 105 8.74 -6.87 6.36
CA GLU A 105 9.11 -6.71 7.76
C GLU A 105 10.02 -5.48 7.93
N ASN A 106 10.23 -5.02 9.17
CA ASN A 106 11.22 -3.99 9.52
C ASN A 106 11.06 -2.62 8.84
N ILE A 107 9.86 -2.30 8.34
CA ILE A 107 9.56 -1.00 7.70
C ILE A 107 8.54 -0.15 8.49
N SER A 108 8.05 -0.63 9.64
CA SER A 108 7.06 0.10 10.45
C SER A 108 7.66 1.34 11.14
N GLY A 109 8.98 1.38 11.33
CA GLY A 109 9.68 2.56 11.86
C GLY A 109 9.84 3.70 10.85
N LEU A 110 9.52 3.47 9.57
CA LEU A 110 9.64 4.46 8.50
C LEU A 110 8.38 5.34 8.47
N SER A 111 8.32 6.32 9.38
CA SER A 111 7.13 7.16 9.57
C SER A 111 6.73 7.96 8.34
N ASP A 112 7.68 8.28 7.47
CA ASP A 112 7.48 9.15 6.31
C ASP A 112 7.38 8.34 4.99
N LEU A 113 7.40 7.01 5.06
CA LEU A 113 7.37 6.15 3.87
C LEU A 113 6.02 6.24 3.18
N SER A 114 5.99 7.03 2.10
CA SER A 114 4.79 7.30 1.31
C SER A 114 4.63 6.34 0.14
N THR A 115 5.74 5.85 -0.43
CA THR A 115 5.76 5.04 -1.65
C THR A 115 6.60 3.79 -1.42
N LEU A 116 5.96 2.63 -1.55
CA LEU A 116 6.61 1.33 -1.52
C LEU A 116 6.33 0.60 -2.83
N ASP A 117 7.40 0.34 -3.57
CA ASP A 117 7.37 -0.55 -4.74
C ASP A 117 8.09 -1.85 -4.38
N ILE A 118 7.32 -2.93 -4.26
CA ILE A 118 7.79 -4.29 -3.98
C ILE A 118 7.27 -5.27 -5.05
N ALA A 119 7.02 -4.76 -6.26
CA ALA A 119 6.59 -5.57 -7.38
C ALA A 119 7.62 -6.67 -7.74
N HIS A 120 7.18 -7.76 -8.37
CA HIS A 120 8.06 -8.84 -8.81
C HIS A 120 8.93 -9.46 -7.68
N ASN A 121 8.32 -9.73 -6.54
CA ASN A 121 8.93 -10.45 -5.42
C ASN A 121 8.23 -11.81 -5.22
N LYS A 122 8.32 -12.39 -4.01
CA LYS A 122 7.84 -13.74 -3.68
C LYS A 122 6.88 -13.74 -2.47
N LEU A 123 6.07 -12.69 -2.34
CA LEU A 123 5.01 -12.62 -1.32
C LEU A 123 3.87 -13.57 -1.71
N GLU A 124 3.46 -14.47 -0.82
CA GLU A 124 2.49 -15.55 -1.14
C GLU A 124 1.20 -15.43 -0.32
N SER A 125 1.31 -15.03 0.94
CA SER A 125 0.28 -15.16 1.95
C SER A 125 -0.13 -13.82 2.57
N VAL A 126 -1.13 -13.85 3.46
CA VAL A 126 -1.58 -12.65 4.20
C VAL A 126 -0.53 -12.24 5.24
N GLU A 127 0.07 -13.24 5.86
CA GLU A 127 1.11 -13.12 6.86
C GLU A 127 2.33 -12.35 6.31
N ASP A 128 2.66 -12.57 5.04
CA ASP A 128 3.78 -11.91 4.36
C ASP A 128 3.59 -10.39 4.22
N ILE A 129 2.35 -9.90 4.29
CA ILE A 129 2.05 -8.47 4.15
C ILE A 129 1.44 -7.86 5.42
N GLU A 130 1.23 -8.65 6.48
CA GLU A 130 0.54 -8.23 7.72
C GLU A 130 1.18 -6.98 8.34
N HIS A 131 2.50 -6.84 8.21
CA HIS A 131 3.26 -5.70 8.71
C HIS A 131 2.83 -4.34 8.13
N LEU A 132 2.22 -4.34 6.94
CA LEU A 132 1.69 -3.13 6.29
C LEU A 132 0.60 -2.45 7.12
N ARG A 133 -0.10 -3.18 8.01
CA ARG A 133 -1.10 -2.59 8.93
C ARG A 133 -0.53 -1.52 9.84
N HIS A 134 0.77 -1.59 10.12
CA HIS A 134 1.49 -0.62 10.94
C HIS A 134 2.09 0.54 10.12
N CYS A 135 2.09 0.43 8.79
CA CYS A 135 2.71 1.40 7.89
C CYS A 135 1.68 2.44 7.44
N LEU A 136 1.33 3.35 8.36
CA LEU A 136 0.20 4.27 8.16
C LEU A 136 0.45 5.31 7.06
N ALA A 137 1.70 5.72 6.81
CA ALA A 137 2.02 6.78 5.85
C ALA A 137 1.98 6.34 4.37
N ILE A 138 1.95 5.04 4.09
CA ILE A 138 2.01 4.53 2.71
C ILE A 138 0.74 4.93 1.96
N SER A 139 0.94 5.65 0.85
CA SER A 139 -0.09 6.13 -0.06
C SER A 139 -0.04 5.45 -1.42
N VAL A 140 1.16 5.09 -1.87
CA VAL A 140 1.40 4.39 -3.13
C VAL A 140 2.04 3.04 -2.83
N LEU A 141 1.36 1.96 -3.19
CA LEU A 141 1.80 0.60 -2.95
C LEU A 141 1.68 -0.24 -4.23
N ASP A 142 2.83 -0.72 -4.70
CA ASP A 142 2.88 -1.70 -5.80
C ASP A 142 3.26 -3.08 -5.26
N LEU A 143 2.29 -4.00 -5.31
CA LEU A 143 2.43 -5.42 -4.95
C LEU A 143 2.33 -6.32 -6.18
N SER A 144 2.38 -5.76 -7.40
CA SER A 144 2.16 -6.50 -8.63
C SER A 144 3.20 -7.61 -8.84
N HIS A 145 2.81 -8.64 -9.59
CA HIS A 145 3.67 -9.77 -9.94
C HIS A 145 4.33 -10.46 -8.74
N ASN A 146 3.62 -10.51 -7.61
CA ASN A 146 3.90 -11.42 -6.51
C ASN A 146 3.06 -12.70 -6.65
N LEU A 147 3.01 -13.52 -5.61
CA LEU A 147 2.33 -14.82 -5.58
C LEU A 147 1.12 -14.81 -4.62
N LEU A 148 0.59 -13.61 -4.31
CA LEU A 148 -0.53 -13.44 -3.38
C LEU A 148 -1.78 -14.11 -3.94
N HIS A 149 -2.37 -15.03 -3.18
CA HIS A 149 -3.49 -15.84 -3.64
C HIS A 149 -4.75 -15.80 -2.76
N ASP A 150 -4.63 -15.50 -1.47
CA ASP A 150 -5.77 -15.42 -0.54
C ASP A 150 -6.42 -14.03 -0.58
N PRO A 151 -7.72 -13.89 -0.91
CA PRO A 151 -8.46 -12.61 -0.84
C PRO A 151 -8.47 -11.94 0.54
N LYS A 152 -8.11 -12.66 1.61
CA LYS A 152 -7.94 -12.08 2.95
C LYS A 152 -6.86 -10.99 3.01
N ILE A 153 -5.95 -10.89 2.04
CA ILE A 153 -5.02 -9.76 1.95
C ILE A 153 -5.73 -8.40 2.00
N LEU A 154 -6.99 -8.32 1.56
CA LEU A 154 -7.76 -7.10 1.59
C LEU A 154 -8.03 -6.58 3.01
N SER A 155 -8.06 -7.43 4.05
CA SER A 155 -8.23 -6.96 5.43
C SER A 155 -6.98 -6.23 5.95
N VAL A 156 -5.80 -6.59 5.46
CA VAL A 156 -4.54 -5.88 5.76
C VAL A 156 -4.56 -4.51 5.10
N LEU A 157 -4.88 -4.46 3.81
CA LEU A 157 -4.92 -3.22 3.03
C LEU A 157 -6.01 -2.26 3.51
N GLU A 158 -7.13 -2.78 4.04
CA GLU A 158 -8.22 -1.99 4.63
C GLU A 158 -7.76 -1.22 5.87
N ALA A 159 -6.76 -1.73 6.60
CA ALA A 159 -6.18 -1.06 7.75
C ALA A 159 -5.25 0.12 7.38
N MET A 160 -4.95 0.35 6.09
CA MET A 160 -4.06 1.42 5.63
C MET A 160 -4.84 2.68 5.23
N PRO A 161 -5.00 3.69 6.12
CA PRO A 161 -5.95 4.80 5.91
C PRO A 161 -5.57 5.75 4.76
N TYR A 162 -4.27 5.86 4.48
CA TYR A 162 -3.74 6.78 3.46
C TYR A 162 -3.47 6.10 2.11
N LEU A 163 -3.75 4.81 1.95
CA LEU A 163 -3.55 4.11 0.68
C LEU A 163 -4.42 4.75 -0.42
N ARG A 164 -3.80 5.30 -1.47
CA ARG A 164 -4.49 5.97 -2.59
C ARG A 164 -4.28 5.26 -3.91
N VAL A 165 -3.11 4.67 -4.12
CA VAL A 165 -2.71 3.96 -5.34
C VAL A 165 -2.30 2.55 -4.94
N LEU A 166 -2.98 1.56 -5.50
CA LEU A 166 -2.71 0.16 -5.26
C LEU A 166 -2.60 -0.57 -6.60
N ASN A 167 -1.53 -1.36 -6.76
CA ASN A 167 -1.38 -2.28 -7.88
C ASN A 167 -1.22 -3.71 -7.37
N LEU A 168 -2.13 -4.59 -7.80
CA LEU A 168 -2.13 -6.02 -7.45
C LEU A 168 -2.06 -6.92 -8.69
N MET A 169 -1.90 -6.33 -9.88
CA MET A 169 -1.81 -7.06 -11.15
C MET A 169 -0.78 -8.20 -11.09
N GLY A 170 -1.06 -9.30 -11.78
CA GLY A 170 -0.14 -10.44 -11.83
C GLY A 170 -0.14 -11.35 -10.59
N ASN A 171 -0.89 -11.02 -9.53
CA ASN A 171 -1.15 -11.93 -8.41
C ASN A 171 -2.33 -12.88 -8.69
N GLU A 172 -2.38 -14.04 -8.05
CA GLU A 172 -3.50 -14.99 -8.19
C GLU A 172 -4.79 -14.45 -7.56
N VAL A 173 -4.69 -13.62 -6.53
CA VAL A 173 -5.83 -13.00 -5.84
C VAL A 173 -6.74 -12.24 -6.81
N VAL A 174 -6.18 -11.63 -7.86
CA VAL A 174 -6.95 -10.90 -8.88
C VAL A 174 -7.89 -11.84 -9.65
N LYS A 175 -7.46 -13.08 -9.90
CA LYS A 175 -8.26 -14.10 -10.60
C LYS A 175 -9.24 -14.80 -9.67
N LYS A 176 -8.82 -15.03 -8.41
CA LYS A 176 -9.61 -15.75 -7.41
C LYS A 176 -10.73 -14.90 -6.81
N THR A 177 -10.61 -13.57 -6.82
CA THR A 177 -11.61 -12.66 -6.25
C THR A 177 -12.75 -12.42 -7.25
N PRO A 178 -13.99 -12.83 -6.96
CA PRO A 178 -15.14 -12.52 -7.79
C PRO A 178 -15.35 -11.01 -7.88
N ASN A 179 -15.67 -10.51 -9.08
CA ASN A 179 -15.84 -9.07 -9.33
C ASN A 179 -14.69 -8.22 -8.74
N TYR A 180 -13.45 -8.73 -8.81
CA TYR A 180 -12.24 -8.20 -8.18
C TYR A 180 -12.23 -6.68 -8.02
N ARG A 181 -12.37 -5.94 -9.12
CA ARG A 181 -12.32 -4.48 -9.10
C ARG A 181 -13.41 -3.85 -8.23
N LYS A 182 -14.67 -4.30 -8.34
CA LYS A 182 -15.77 -3.82 -7.49
C LYS A 182 -15.53 -4.18 -6.02
N THR A 183 -15.11 -5.41 -5.75
CA THR A 183 -14.81 -5.91 -4.40
C THR A 183 -13.73 -5.07 -3.72
N VAL A 184 -12.62 -4.79 -4.42
CA VAL A 184 -11.53 -3.97 -3.89
C VAL A 184 -11.95 -2.52 -3.70
N ILE A 185 -12.66 -1.92 -4.67
CA ILE A 185 -13.15 -0.53 -4.56
C ILE A 185 -14.11 -0.36 -3.39
N PHE A 186 -15.00 -1.34 -3.18
CA PHE A 186 -15.96 -1.33 -2.08
C PHE A 186 -15.28 -1.42 -0.71
N ARG A 187 -14.30 -2.33 -0.56
CA ARG A 187 -13.58 -2.52 0.71
C ARG A 187 -12.60 -1.38 0.99
N LEU A 188 -11.84 -0.95 -0.01
CA LEU A 188 -10.84 0.11 0.09
C LEU A 188 -11.42 1.45 -0.37
N LYS A 189 -12.22 2.04 0.53
CA LYS A 189 -12.98 3.28 0.27
C LYS A 189 -12.11 4.49 -0.08
N GLN A 190 -10.86 4.44 0.35
CA GLN A 190 -9.88 5.51 0.25
C GLN A 190 -9.11 5.53 -1.08
N LEU A 191 -9.22 4.47 -1.90
CA LEU A 191 -8.49 4.37 -3.16
C LEU A 191 -8.91 5.40 -4.21
N THR A 192 -7.92 5.89 -4.94
CA THR A 192 -8.08 6.79 -6.10
C THR A 192 -7.62 6.14 -7.39
N PHE A 193 -6.72 5.16 -7.29
CA PHE A 193 -6.19 4.41 -8.41
C PHE A 193 -6.07 2.94 -8.02
N LEU A 194 -6.54 2.07 -8.89
CA LEU A 194 -6.44 0.62 -8.72
C LEU A 194 -5.92 0.03 -10.02
N ASP A 195 -4.78 -0.64 -9.93
CA ASP A 195 -4.02 -1.23 -11.02
C ASP A 195 -3.66 -0.19 -12.08
N ASP A 196 -4.19 -0.34 -13.30
CA ASP A 196 -3.94 0.52 -14.46
C ASP A 196 -4.94 1.68 -14.59
N ARG A 197 -5.94 1.78 -13.69
CA ARG A 197 -7.08 2.69 -13.88
C ARG A 197 -7.46 3.50 -12.64
N PRO A 198 -7.82 4.79 -12.82
CA PRO A 198 -8.39 5.60 -11.76
C PRO A 198 -9.75 5.06 -11.32
N VAL A 199 -10.09 5.26 -10.04
CA VAL A 199 -11.38 4.92 -9.45
C VAL A 199 -12.25 6.16 -9.41
N PHE A 200 -13.31 6.17 -10.22
CA PHE A 200 -14.21 7.32 -10.30
C PHE A 200 -15.33 7.25 -9.24
N PRO A 201 -15.87 8.38 -8.77
CA PRO A 201 -16.97 8.39 -7.80
C PRO A 201 -18.21 7.59 -8.24
N LYS A 202 -18.56 7.64 -9.53
CA LYS A 202 -19.66 6.85 -10.09
C LYS A 202 -19.41 5.35 -10.00
N GLU A 203 -18.17 4.92 -10.28
CA GLU A 203 -17.76 3.52 -10.18
C GLU A 203 -17.84 3.04 -8.73
N ARG A 204 -17.40 3.87 -7.78
CA ARG A 204 -17.51 3.61 -6.34
C ARG A 204 -18.96 3.42 -5.90
N ALA A 205 -19.86 4.33 -6.30
CA ALA A 205 -21.29 4.20 -6.01
C ALA A 205 -21.89 2.91 -6.57
N CYS A 206 -21.49 2.51 -7.79
CA CYS A 206 -21.92 1.23 -8.37
C CYS A 206 -21.36 0.02 -7.62
N ALA A 207 -20.11 0.08 -7.14
CA ALA A 207 -19.51 -0.99 -6.34
C ALA A 207 -20.22 -1.15 -4.98
N GLU A 208 -20.60 -0.04 -4.33
CA GLU A 208 -21.38 -0.05 -3.09
C GLU A 208 -22.79 -0.58 -3.26
N ALA A 209 -23.49 -0.18 -4.34
CA ALA A 209 -24.82 -0.72 -4.65
C ALA A 209 -24.75 -2.24 -4.91
N TRP A 210 -23.78 -2.67 -5.71
CA TRP A 210 -23.54 -4.09 -5.99
C TRP A 210 -23.25 -4.89 -4.71
N ALA A 211 -22.46 -4.37 -3.78
CA ALA A 211 -22.15 -5.06 -2.54
C ALA A 211 -23.39 -5.22 -1.64
N ARG A 212 -24.26 -4.20 -1.56
CA ARG A 212 -25.53 -4.29 -0.81
C ARG A 212 -26.48 -5.33 -1.40
N GLU A 213 -26.59 -5.37 -2.74
CA GLU A 213 -27.41 -6.37 -3.42
C GLU A 213 -26.97 -7.80 -3.09
N GLN A 214 -25.66 -8.06 -3.07
CA GLN A 214 -25.12 -9.38 -2.68
C GLN A 214 -25.44 -9.73 -1.22
N GLU A 215 -25.31 -8.78 -0.29
CA GLU A 215 -25.66 -9.00 1.13
C GLU A 215 -27.14 -9.31 1.33
N ASP A 216 -28.02 -8.67 0.56
CA ASP A 216 -29.47 -8.88 0.63
C ASP A 216 -29.90 -10.20 -0.02
N GLU A 217 -29.27 -10.59 -1.13
CA GLU A 217 -29.43 -11.91 -1.76
C GLU A 217 -29.01 -13.05 -0.82
N ASP A 218 -27.87 -12.90 -0.15
CA ASP A 218 -27.34 -13.89 0.79
C ASP A 218 -28.23 -14.05 2.04
N LYS A 219 -28.74 -12.93 2.59
CA LYS A 219 -29.69 -12.95 3.72
C LYS A 219 -30.98 -13.66 3.34
N ASN A 220 -31.56 -13.32 2.19
CA ASN A 220 -32.79 -13.94 1.71
C ASN A 220 -32.61 -15.45 1.48
N GLN A 221 -31.50 -15.88 0.89
CA GLN A 221 -31.23 -17.32 0.72
C GLN A 221 -31.05 -18.06 2.04
N ASN A 222 -30.41 -17.43 3.03
CA ASN A 222 -30.22 -18.03 4.36
C ASN A 222 -31.54 -18.13 5.13
N ASP A 223 -32.42 -17.13 5.03
CA ASP A 223 -33.75 -17.15 5.65
C ASP A 223 -34.63 -18.23 5.01
N VAL A 224 -34.58 -18.39 3.68
CA VAL A 224 -35.27 -19.47 2.97
C VAL A 224 -34.76 -20.84 3.45
N LYS A 225 -33.44 -21.08 3.45
CA LYS A 225 -32.86 -22.35 3.95
C LYS A 225 -33.21 -22.64 5.41
N ARG A 226 -33.22 -21.61 6.26
CA ARG A 226 -33.58 -21.75 7.69
C ARG A 226 -35.06 -22.12 7.86
N SER A 227 -35.93 -21.54 7.04
CA SER A 227 -37.37 -21.87 7.04
C SER A 227 -37.63 -23.31 6.55
N GLU A 228 -36.89 -23.79 5.56
CA GLU A 228 -36.96 -25.16 5.04
C GLU A 228 -36.52 -26.19 6.12
N VAL A 229 -35.39 -25.96 6.79
CA VAL A 229 -34.90 -26.84 7.89
C VAL A 229 -35.89 -26.88 9.06
N CYS A 230 -36.56 -25.77 9.39
CA CYS A 230 -37.62 -25.75 10.41
C CYS A 230 -38.88 -26.53 9.99
N SER A 231 -39.17 -26.62 8.70
CA SER A 231 -40.31 -27.37 8.16
C SER A 231 -40.06 -28.88 8.10
N GLU A 232 -38.82 -29.32 7.83
CA GLU A 232 -38.44 -30.74 7.80
C GLU A 232 -38.37 -31.39 9.19
N ASN A 233 -38.09 -30.62 10.24
CA ASN A 233 -38.07 -31.10 11.63
C ASN A 233 -39.47 -31.23 12.28
N ARG A 234 -40.57 -30.92 11.57
CA ARG A 234 -41.95 -31.17 12.04
C ARG A 234 -42.48 -32.51 11.50
N LYS A 235 -42.01 -33.65 12.04
CA LYS A 235 -42.76 -34.92 11.92
C LYS A 235 -43.97 -34.90 12.87
N PRO A 236 -45.17 -35.33 12.44
CA PRO A 236 -46.35 -35.32 13.30
C PRO A 236 -46.27 -36.45 14.33
N SER A 237 -46.51 -36.11 15.61
CA SER A 237 -46.78 -37.08 16.66
C SER A 237 -48.18 -37.71 16.42
N PRO A 238 -48.33 -39.04 16.49
CA PRO A 238 -49.63 -39.67 16.29
C PRO A 238 -50.46 -39.62 17.58
N ARG A 239 -51.73 -39.19 17.47
CA ARG A 239 -52.69 -39.12 18.57
C ARG A 239 -53.67 -40.31 18.54
N SER A 240 -53.72 -40.99 19.70
CA SER A 240 -54.81 -41.76 20.33
C SER A 240 -55.39 -43.04 19.69
N LEU A 241 -55.28 -44.14 20.44
CA LEU A 241 -56.35 -45.14 20.60
C LEU A 241 -56.53 -45.47 22.10
N LEU A 242 -57.78 -45.39 22.54
CA LEU A 242 -58.28 -45.80 23.86
C LEU A 242 -58.28 -47.33 24.01
N THR A 243 -57.92 -47.82 25.19
CA THR A 243 -58.62 -48.93 25.89
C THR A 243 -58.34 -48.87 27.40
N LYS A 244 -59.40 -48.99 28.21
CA LYS A 244 -59.40 -49.27 29.67
C LYS A 244 -59.00 -50.76 29.87
N VAL A 245 -58.43 -51.25 30.98
CA VAL A 245 -58.97 -51.43 32.35
C VAL A 245 -57.85 -52.07 33.24
N GLU A 246 -57.70 -51.59 34.50
CA GLU A 246 -57.28 -52.21 35.81
C GLU A 246 -56.11 -53.24 35.88
N ASP A 247 -55.27 -53.39 36.93
CA ASP A 247 -55.35 -53.00 38.35
C ASP A 247 -53.98 -53.11 39.08
N LEU A 248 -53.86 -52.38 40.20
CA LEU A 248 -53.08 -52.56 41.45
C LEU A 248 -51.55 -52.82 41.51
N GLY A 249 -50.84 -51.95 42.27
CA GLY A 249 -49.50 -52.25 42.82
C GLY A 249 -48.69 -51.08 43.42
N THR A 250 -49.04 -50.68 44.64
CA THR A 250 -48.42 -49.80 45.66
C THR A 250 -46.88 -49.62 45.66
N ALA A 251 -46.37 -48.38 45.87
CA ALA A 251 -45.36 -48.03 46.89
C ALA A 251 -44.97 -46.52 46.91
N HIS A 252 -44.65 -46.04 48.12
CA HIS A 252 -44.46 -44.67 48.61
C HIS A 252 -43.20 -43.89 48.13
N GLY A 253 -43.27 -42.54 48.20
CA GLY A 253 -42.11 -41.66 48.43
C GLY A 253 -42.40 -40.17 48.18
N PRO A 254 -41.96 -39.21 49.02
CA PRO A 254 -42.74 -38.00 49.33
C PRO A 254 -42.25 -36.69 48.68
N GLY A 255 -43.18 -35.73 48.54
CA GLY A 255 -43.00 -34.34 48.98
C GLY A 255 -42.35 -33.32 48.03
N PRO A 256 -43.04 -32.20 47.67
CA PRO A 256 -42.54 -31.15 46.78
C PRO A 256 -41.82 -30.03 47.55
N LEU A 257 -40.94 -29.30 46.87
CA LEU A 257 -40.46 -27.99 47.34
C LEU A 257 -40.65 -26.95 46.24
N VAL A 258 -41.67 -26.13 46.51
CA VAL A 258 -41.91 -24.80 45.93
C VAL A 258 -40.79 -23.89 46.42
N THR A 259 -40.19 -23.11 45.52
CA THR A 259 -39.48 -21.88 45.90
C THR A 259 -40.22 -20.71 45.27
N GLU A 260 -40.81 -19.93 46.16
CA GLU A 260 -41.54 -18.69 45.90
C GLU A 260 -40.56 -17.59 45.45
N LEU A 261 -41.13 -16.65 44.70
CA LEU A 261 -40.51 -15.44 44.16
C LEU A 261 -40.80 -14.27 45.11
N GLU A 262 -39.77 -13.70 45.75
CA GLU A 262 -39.70 -12.38 46.39
C GLU A 262 -38.18 -12.04 46.36
N ASP A 263 -37.64 -10.90 45.93
CA ASP A 263 -38.07 -9.50 45.96
C ASP A 263 -37.49 -8.70 44.77
N GLU A 264 -38.27 -7.72 44.30
CA GLU A 264 -37.82 -6.60 43.48
C GLU A 264 -37.18 -5.53 44.39
N GLU A 265 -35.95 -5.10 44.12
CA GLU A 265 -35.53 -3.69 44.23
C GLU A 265 -34.07 -3.53 43.75
N GLN A 266 -33.83 -2.42 43.02
CA GLN A 266 -32.55 -1.95 42.44
C GLN A 266 -32.26 -2.38 40.98
N LEU A 267 -33.11 -1.93 40.07
CA LEU A 267 -32.67 -1.60 38.70
C LEU A 267 -32.65 -0.07 38.54
N GLU A 268 -31.45 0.51 38.49
CA GLU A 268 -31.24 1.90 38.09
C GLU A 268 -31.74 2.10 36.66
N THR A 269 -32.84 2.83 36.52
CA THR A 269 -33.36 3.26 35.23
C THR A 269 -32.53 4.44 34.74
N ILE A 270 -31.63 4.21 33.78
CA ILE A 270 -30.96 5.28 33.04
C ILE A 270 -32.00 5.95 32.15
N GLN A 271 -32.46 7.15 32.54
CA GLN A 271 -33.25 8.00 31.67
C GLN A 271 -32.34 8.59 30.59
N LEU A 272 -32.35 8.01 29.39
CA LEU A 272 -31.83 8.68 28.21
C LEU A 272 -32.75 9.84 27.87
N LEU A 273 -32.34 11.05 28.24
CA LEU A 273 -32.93 12.28 27.71
C LEU A 273 -32.88 12.21 26.19
N THR A 274 -34.06 12.18 25.59
CA THR A 274 -34.27 12.22 24.15
C THR A 274 -33.68 13.53 23.61
N ASN A 275 -32.46 13.46 23.08
CA ASN A 275 -31.89 14.53 22.30
C ASN A 275 -32.82 14.80 21.12
N ARG A 276 -33.36 16.03 21.10
CA ARG A 276 -34.21 16.56 20.05
C ARG A 276 -33.52 16.41 18.68
N PRO A 277 -34.26 16.15 17.60
CA PRO A 277 -33.68 16.20 16.26
C PRO A 277 -33.21 17.63 15.98
N LEU A 278 -31.92 17.79 15.68
CA LEU A 278 -31.32 19.04 15.20
C LEU A 278 -32.09 19.52 13.97
N ARG A 279 -32.70 20.71 14.04
CA ARG A 279 -33.35 21.38 12.91
C ARG A 279 -32.37 22.38 12.32
N ILE A 280 -32.48 22.60 11.00
CA ILE A 280 -31.63 23.51 10.21
C ILE A 280 -31.67 24.96 10.73
N ASP A 281 -32.65 25.30 11.56
CA ASP A 281 -32.84 26.63 12.15
C ASP A 281 -31.91 26.92 13.36
N ASP A 282 -31.10 25.95 13.82
CA ASP A 282 -30.17 26.10 14.95
C ASP A 282 -28.73 26.46 14.53
N LEU A 283 -28.49 26.87 13.28
CA LEU A 283 -27.20 27.42 12.86
C LEU A 283 -27.09 28.91 13.22
N PRO A 284 -25.96 29.38 13.78
CA PRO A 284 -25.73 30.81 13.94
C PRO A 284 -25.64 31.48 12.56
N ASP A 285 -26.43 32.54 12.37
CA ASP A 285 -26.38 33.39 11.18
C ASP A 285 -24.97 33.98 11.02
N LEU A 286 -24.32 33.63 9.91
CA LEU A 286 -23.06 34.25 9.49
C LEU A 286 -23.36 35.66 9.01
N GLU A 287 -23.21 36.63 9.91
CA GLU A 287 -23.16 38.04 9.54
C GLU A 287 -22.00 38.28 8.55
N ASN A 288 -22.31 39.03 7.50
CA ASN A 288 -21.45 39.35 6.37
C ASN A 288 -20.09 39.91 6.81
N VAL A 289 -19.02 39.17 6.55
CA VAL A 289 -17.68 39.75 6.49
C VAL A 289 -17.52 40.35 5.09
N GLU A 290 -17.53 41.68 5.04
CA GLU A 290 -17.24 42.47 3.86
C GLU A 290 -15.82 42.14 3.34
N LEU A 291 -15.76 41.51 2.17
CA LEU A 291 -14.53 41.37 1.39
C LEU A 291 -14.33 42.64 0.56
N GLU A 292 -13.63 43.62 1.14
CA GLU A 292 -13.07 44.74 0.38
C GLU A 292 -11.60 44.46 0.01
N GLY A 293 -11.32 44.50 -1.29
CA GLY A 293 -9.98 44.72 -1.83
C GLY A 293 -9.22 43.45 -2.23
N PHE A 294 -9.29 43.06 -3.50
CA PHE A 294 -8.30 43.50 -4.48
C PHE A 294 -8.65 42.96 -5.89
N THR A 295 -8.39 43.84 -6.84
CA THR A 295 -8.83 43.86 -8.24
C THR A 295 -8.25 42.75 -9.12
N GLU A 296 -9.08 42.29 -10.05
CA GLU A 296 -8.68 41.58 -11.27
C GLU A 296 -7.56 42.31 -12.02
N SER A 297 -6.51 41.60 -12.41
CA SER A 297 -5.91 41.80 -13.73
C SER A 297 -5.06 40.60 -14.18
N SER A 298 -5.32 40.24 -15.43
CA SER A 298 -4.40 39.64 -16.41
C SER A 298 -4.35 38.11 -16.58
N SER A 299 -5.09 37.68 -17.61
CA SER A 299 -4.60 36.99 -18.81
C SER A 299 -3.52 35.90 -18.67
N GLN A 300 -3.90 34.70 -19.13
CA GLN A 300 -3.06 33.58 -19.55
C GLN A 300 -1.71 34.01 -20.16
N GLN A 301 -0.61 33.46 -19.65
CA GLN A 301 0.59 33.22 -20.45
C GLN A 301 1.16 31.82 -20.18
N VAL A 302 0.88 30.94 -21.13
CA VAL A 302 1.53 29.64 -21.32
C VAL A 302 2.96 29.91 -21.80
N PHE A 303 3.96 29.61 -20.97
CA PHE A 303 5.35 29.63 -21.41
C PHE A 303 5.64 28.40 -22.29
N LYS A 304 5.73 28.62 -23.61
CA LYS A 304 6.38 27.68 -24.54
C LYS A 304 7.86 28.05 -24.66
N PRO A 305 8.81 27.12 -24.45
CA PRO A 305 10.21 27.40 -24.72
C PRO A 305 10.44 27.50 -26.24
N LYS A 306 11.07 28.59 -26.65
CA LYS A 306 11.45 28.90 -28.04
C LYS A 306 12.85 28.32 -28.27
N ILE A 307 12.98 27.31 -29.11
CA ILE A 307 14.27 26.79 -29.58
C ILE A 307 14.65 27.63 -30.80
N GLU A 308 15.71 28.42 -30.69
CA GLU A 308 16.33 29.11 -31.84
C GLU A 308 17.57 28.32 -32.28
N VAL A 309 17.50 27.83 -33.52
CA VAL A 309 18.58 27.16 -34.24
C VAL A 309 19.54 28.25 -34.72
N ILE A 310 20.79 28.22 -34.27
CA ILE A 310 21.85 29.08 -34.79
C ILE A 310 22.67 28.25 -35.77
N SER A 311 22.47 28.51 -37.05
CA SER A 311 23.27 27.99 -38.16
C SER A 311 24.32 29.03 -38.56
N GLY A 312 25.59 28.63 -38.45
CA GLY A 312 26.64 28.77 -39.46
C GLY A 312 27.13 30.13 -39.96
N GLY A 313 28.46 30.27 -39.92
CA GLY A 313 29.30 31.23 -40.66
C GLY A 313 30.24 31.98 -39.72
N SER A 314 31.52 32.22 -39.96
CA SER A 314 32.55 31.79 -40.92
C SER A 314 33.85 32.47 -40.42
N ASP A 315 34.97 32.27 -41.12
CA ASP A 315 36.26 32.98 -41.02
C ASP A 315 37.26 32.23 -40.11
N ASP A 316 38.05 31.32 -40.66
CA ASP A 316 39.30 31.53 -41.44
C ASP A 316 40.42 32.11 -40.56
N ASP A 317 41.43 31.29 -40.29
CA ASP A 317 42.84 31.69 -40.46
C ASP A 317 43.75 30.43 -40.44
N ASP A 318 44.70 30.50 -41.35
CA ASP A 318 45.63 29.48 -41.84
C ASP A 318 46.65 28.98 -40.79
N ASP A 319 47.12 27.74 -40.95
CA ASP A 319 48.56 27.50 -40.99
C ASP A 319 48.91 26.17 -41.67
N GLU A 320 49.70 26.30 -42.74
CA GLU A 320 50.35 25.23 -43.49
C GLU A 320 51.43 24.53 -42.65
N SER A 321 51.52 23.20 -42.76
CA SER A 321 52.82 22.56 -43.01
C SER A 321 52.63 21.16 -43.57
N ALA A 322 52.95 21.03 -44.85
CA ALA A 322 53.11 19.77 -45.56
C ALA A 322 54.41 19.07 -45.14
N LEU A 323 54.35 17.78 -44.85
CA LEU A 323 55.47 16.85 -44.94
C LEU A 323 54.95 15.49 -45.42
N ASP A 324 54.91 15.34 -46.74
CA ASP A 324 55.05 14.05 -47.42
C ASP A 324 56.55 13.76 -47.56
N TRP A 325 56.98 12.50 -47.38
CA TRP A 325 58.02 11.81 -48.15
C TRP A 325 58.12 10.35 -47.67
N SER A 326 57.46 9.48 -48.44
CA SER A 326 58.05 8.33 -49.14
C SER A 326 58.60 7.09 -48.41
N GLU A 327 58.29 5.97 -49.07
CA GLU A 327 59.00 4.68 -49.14
C GLU A 327 58.77 3.66 -48.02
N ASP A 328 58.04 2.60 -48.36
CA ASP A 328 58.72 1.29 -48.34
C ASP A 328 58.21 0.36 -49.45
N ARG A 329 59.17 -0.23 -50.16
CA ARG A 329 58.99 -1.23 -51.21
C ARG A 329 59.19 -2.64 -50.62
N SER A 330 58.48 -3.59 -51.20
CA SER A 330 58.89 -4.99 -51.43
C SER A 330 59.25 -5.88 -50.23
N LEU A 331 58.41 -6.88 -49.96
CA LEU A 331 58.59 -8.27 -50.45
C LEU A 331 57.32 -9.10 -50.23
#